data_AF-A0A7W1TV11-F1
#
_entry.id   AF-A0A7W1TV11-F1
#
_cell.length_a   1.000
_cell.length_b   1.000
_cell.length_c   1.000
_cell.angle_alpha   90.00
_cell.angle_beta   90.00
_cell.angle_gamma   90.00
#
_symmetry.space_group_name_H-M   'P 1'
#
loop_
_entity.id
_entity.type
_entity.pdbx_description
1 polymer ?
#
loop_
_entity_poly.entity_id
_entity_poly.type
_entity_poly.pdbx_seq_one_letter_code
_entity_poly.pdbx_strand_id
1 'polypeptide(L)'
;VQEFERLRAAVPGSTRTRVHGDFHLGQVLWADGNCVFLDFEGEPTRPLAERREKQSPLKDVAGMMRSFSYAAHAALYAWSRPRPDDFDRLEPWARVWAHWASAAFLAAWKDAVGTAGFVPKDPAAFDRLLRAFLLEKAFYEIQYELNNRPDWVRIPLTGILGLAEDNGRA
;
A
#
# COMPACT_ATOMS: atom_id res chain seq x y z
N VAL A 1 -15.81 14.21 -5.13
CA VAL A 1 -16.98 14.28 -4.21
C VAL A 1 -17.84 13.02 -4.29
N GLN A 2 -18.32 12.60 -5.47
CA GLN A 2 -19.12 11.38 -5.64
C GLN A 2 -18.43 10.08 -5.16
N GLU A 3 -17.14 9.91 -5.44
CA GLU A 3 -16.36 8.73 -5.01
C GLU A 3 -16.17 8.68 -3.48
N PHE A 4 -16.09 9.84 -2.84
CA PHE A 4 -15.96 9.97 -1.38
C PHE A 4 -17.28 9.65 -0.67
N GLU A 5 -18.42 10.03 -1.25
CA GLU A 5 -19.75 9.63 -0.77
C GLU A 5 -20.01 8.12 -0.95
N ARG A 6 -19.53 7.53 -2.06
CA ARG A 6 -19.57 6.05 -2.26
C ARG A 6 -18.71 5.31 -1.24
N LEU A 7 -17.59 5.88 -0.79
CA LEU A 7 -16.76 5.32 0.28
C LEU A 7 -17.45 5.35 1.66
N ARG A 8 -18.19 6.41 1.97
CA ARG A 8 -19.03 6.46 3.19
C ARG A 8 -20.17 5.44 3.17
N ALA A 9 -20.71 5.15 1.99
CA ALA A 9 -21.75 4.14 1.81
C ALA A 9 -21.23 2.68 1.83
N ALA A 10 -19.92 2.46 1.63
CA ALA A 10 -19.28 1.12 1.59
C ALA A 10 -18.96 0.55 2.99
N VAL A 11 -19.40 1.21 4.06
CA VAL A 11 -19.14 0.84 5.46
C VAL A 11 -19.95 -0.36 6.00
N PRO A 12 -21.12 -0.77 5.46
CA PRO A 12 -21.85 -1.93 5.98
C PRO A 12 -21.01 -3.21 5.92
N GLY A 13 -20.70 -3.79 7.09
CA GLY A 13 -19.97 -5.05 7.19
C GLY A 13 -18.45 -4.93 7.34
N SER A 14 -17.89 -3.72 7.50
CA SER A 14 -16.48 -3.54 7.90
C SER A 14 -16.36 -3.21 9.38
N THR A 15 -15.32 -3.74 10.06
CA THR A 15 -15.07 -3.44 11.48
C THR A 15 -13.70 -2.77 11.63
N ARG A 16 -13.63 -1.74 12.47
CA ARG A 16 -12.35 -1.12 12.85
C ARG A 16 -11.64 -2.01 13.89
N THR A 17 -10.39 -2.35 13.65
CA THR A 17 -9.53 -3.18 14.55
C THR A 17 -8.28 -2.40 14.96
N ARG A 18 -7.50 -2.90 15.93
CA ARG A 18 -6.15 -2.36 16.13
C ARG A 18 -5.28 -2.87 14.98
N VAL A 19 -4.60 -1.94 14.33
CA VAL A 19 -3.71 -2.17 13.18
C VAL A 19 -2.28 -1.84 13.58
N HIS A 20 -1.31 -2.27 12.79
CA HIS A 20 0.09 -1.85 12.94
C HIS A 20 0.22 -0.35 12.63
N GLY A 21 -0.49 0.15 11.62
CA GLY A 21 -0.62 1.58 11.34
C GLY A 21 0.55 2.22 10.59
N ASP A 22 1.66 1.50 10.43
CA ASP A 22 2.78 1.82 9.53
C ASP A 22 3.43 0.53 8.99
N PHE A 23 2.61 -0.36 8.43
CA PHE A 23 3.06 -1.68 7.99
C PHE A 23 3.73 -1.63 6.61
N HIS A 24 5.00 -2.05 6.53
CA HIS A 24 5.77 -2.16 5.29
C HIS A 24 6.88 -3.22 5.42
N LEU A 25 7.60 -3.54 4.32
CA LEU A 25 8.65 -4.59 4.30
C LEU A 25 9.78 -4.36 5.32
N GLY A 26 10.04 -3.11 5.69
CA GLY A 26 11.04 -2.78 6.71
C GLY A 26 10.65 -3.23 8.11
N GLN A 27 9.36 -3.51 8.35
CA GLN A 27 8.80 -3.96 9.63
C GLN A 27 8.55 -5.47 9.67
N VAL A 28 9.07 -6.21 8.69
CA VAL A 28 8.96 -7.67 8.61
C VAL A 28 10.35 -8.27 8.56
N LEU A 29 10.66 -9.12 9.54
CA LEU A 29 11.84 -9.98 9.49
C LEU A 29 11.42 -11.40 9.10
N TRP A 30 12.26 -12.04 8.29
CA TRP A 30 12.14 -13.45 7.96
C TRP A 30 13.31 -14.21 8.58
N ALA A 31 13.01 -15.15 9.48
CA ALA A 31 14.00 -16.00 10.13
C ALA A 31 13.43 -17.40 10.36
N ASP A 32 14.20 -18.44 10.02
CA ASP A 32 13.87 -19.84 10.28
C ASP A 32 12.44 -20.25 9.86
N GLY A 33 12.01 -19.80 8.67
CA GLY A 33 10.70 -20.12 8.13
C GLY A 33 9.53 -19.33 8.72
N ASN A 34 9.82 -18.33 9.57
CA ASN A 34 8.81 -17.53 10.26
C ASN A 34 8.95 -16.04 9.94
N CYS A 35 7.81 -15.34 9.92
CA CYS A 35 7.75 -13.89 9.88
C CYS A 35 7.67 -13.33 11.32
N VAL A 36 8.49 -12.33 11.62
CA VAL A 36 8.38 -11.51 12.83
C VAL A 36 8.00 -10.10 12.41
N PHE A 37 6.93 -9.58 13.01
CA PHE A 37 6.43 -8.23 12.78
C PHE A 37 6.94 -7.30 13.89
N LEU A 38 7.49 -6.15 13.52
CA LEU A 38 8.13 -5.20 14.43
C LEU A 38 7.35 -3.88 14.53
N ASP A 39 7.80 -3.00 15.41
CA ASP A 39 7.46 -1.56 15.39
C ASP A 39 5.96 -1.19 15.32
N PHE A 40 5.20 -1.66 16.31
CA PHE A 40 3.77 -1.34 16.45
C PHE A 40 3.49 0.08 16.98
N GLU A 41 4.42 1.02 16.83
CA GLU A 41 4.21 2.41 17.26
C GLU A 41 3.21 3.16 16.39
N GLY A 42 3.06 2.74 15.12
CA GLY A 42 2.25 3.40 14.09
C GLY A 42 2.93 4.63 13.50
N GLU A 43 2.28 5.26 12.51
CA GLU A 43 2.84 6.37 11.70
C GLU A 43 3.45 7.50 12.54
N PRO A 44 4.79 7.70 12.55
CA PRO A 44 5.49 8.58 13.50
C PRO A 44 5.01 10.03 13.50
N THR A 45 4.57 10.52 12.35
CA THR A 45 4.11 11.91 12.19
C THR A 45 2.71 12.16 12.75
N ARG A 46 1.99 11.11 13.19
CA ARG A 46 0.63 11.24 13.74
C ARG A 46 0.62 11.35 15.28
N PRO A 47 -0.31 12.14 15.86
CA PRO A 47 -0.51 12.19 17.31
C PRO A 47 -0.77 10.81 17.92
N LEU A 48 -0.34 10.60 19.17
CA LEU A 48 -0.51 9.31 19.87
C LEU A 48 -1.97 8.84 19.95
N ALA A 49 -2.92 9.79 20.10
CA ALA A 49 -4.34 9.48 20.11
C ALA A 49 -4.77 8.80 18.80
N GLU A 50 -4.37 9.35 17.65
CA GLU A 50 -4.67 8.80 16.32
C GLU A 50 -3.99 7.46 16.07
N ARG A 51 -2.74 7.30 16.52
CA ARG A 51 -1.98 6.03 16.40
C ARG A 51 -2.63 4.87 17.16
N ARG A 52 -3.37 5.18 18.23
CA ARG A 52 -4.08 4.18 19.04
C ARG A 52 -5.50 3.89 18.56
N GLU A 53 -6.03 4.68 17.62
CA GLU A 53 -7.38 4.46 17.10
C GLU A 53 -7.46 3.12 16.36
N LYS A 54 -8.63 2.48 16.47
CA LYS A 54 -8.94 1.33 15.63
C LYS A 54 -9.11 1.79 14.19
N GLN A 55 -8.63 1.06 13.20
CA GLN A 55 -8.74 1.41 11.77
C GLN A 55 -9.11 0.17 10.95
N SER A 56 -9.33 0.35 9.65
CA SER A 56 -9.52 -0.80 8.76
C SER A 56 -8.20 -1.55 8.60
N PRO A 57 -8.17 -2.89 8.69
CA PRO A 57 -6.99 -3.69 8.35
C PRO A 57 -6.45 -3.44 6.94
N LEU A 58 -7.30 -2.96 6.02
CA LEU A 58 -6.89 -2.63 4.66
C LEU A 58 -5.90 -1.47 4.59
N LYS A 59 -5.73 -0.70 5.67
CA LYS A 59 -4.64 0.27 5.78
C LYS A 59 -3.27 -0.39 5.79
N ASP A 60 -3.10 -1.45 6.58
CA ASP A 60 -1.83 -2.18 6.64
C ASP A 60 -1.58 -2.92 5.32
N VAL A 61 -2.63 -3.48 4.71
CA VAL A 61 -2.55 -4.09 3.36
C VAL A 61 -2.06 -3.08 2.33
N ALA A 62 -2.64 -1.88 2.31
CA ALA A 62 -2.22 -0.81 1.41
C ALA A 62 -0.75 -0.41 1.66
N GLY A 63 -0.32 -0.29 2.93
CA GLY A 63 1.07 0.00 3.29
C GLY A 63 2.05 -1.02 2.72
N MET A 64 1.76 -2.32 2.86
CA MET A 64 2.60 -3.38 2.30
C MET A 64 2.62 -3.37 0.77
N MET A 65 1.47 -3.18 0.11
CA MET A 65 1.41 -3.08 -1.35
C MET A 65 2.23 -1.89 -1.89
N ARG A 66 2.16 -0.74 -1.22
CA ARG A 66 3.04 0.40 -1.52
C ARG A 66 4.51 0.06 -1.29
N SER A 67 4.83 -0.68 -0.24
CA SER A 67 6.18 -1.12 0.06
C SER A 67 6.81 -1.96 -1.07
N PHE A 68 6.06 -2.84 -1.73
CA PHE A 68 6.56 -3.55 -2.91
C PHE A 68 6.89 -2.61 -4.06
N SER A 69 6.06 -1.60 -4.30
CA SER A 69 6.33 -0.58 -5.33
C SER A 69 7.63 0.17 -5.04
N TYR A 70 7.86 0.54 -3.78
CA TYR A 70 9.09 1.18 -3.34
C TYR A 70 10.30 0.25 -3.46
N ALA A 71 10.18 -1.01 -3.06
CA ALA A 71 11.27 -1.99 -3.17
C ALA A 71 11.72 -2.18 -4.62
N ALA A 72 10.76 -2.28 -5.55
CA ALA A 72 11.04 -2.40 -6.98
C ALA A 72 11.81 -1.19 -7.53
N HIS A 73 11.36 0.03 -7.18
CA HIS A 73 12.02 1.25 -7.64
C HIS A 73 13.36 1.48 -6.95
N ALA A 74 13.50 1.16 -5.66
CA ALA A 74 14.77 1.24 -4.96
C ALA A 74 15.83 0.34 -5.63
N ALA A 75 15.45 -0.89 -6.00
CA ALA A 75 16.31 -1.79 -6.77
C ALA A 75 16.65 -1.22 -8.16
N LEU A 76 15.65 -0.67 -8.86
CA LEU A 76 15.86 -0.04 -10.17
C LEU A 76 16.82 1.15 -10.11
N TYR A 77 16.61 2.07 -9.16
CA TYR A 77 17.49 3.23 -8.95
C TYR A 77 18.91 2.81 -8.60
N ALA A 78 19.08 1.82 -7.73
CA ALA A 78 20.39 1.29 -7.39
C ALA A 78 21.10 0.70 -8.62
N TRP A 79 20.35 0.00 -9.49
CA TRP A 79 20.87 -0.60 -10.71
C TRP A 79 21.22 0.43 -11.80
N SER A 80 20.34 1.41 -12.01
CA SER A 80 20.47 2.41 -13.07
C SER A 80 21.40 3.57 -12.71
N ARG A 81 21.79 3.72 -11.43
CA ARG A 81 22.72 4.78 -11.01
C ARG A 81 24.02 4.83 -11.84
N PRO A 82 24.73 3.71 -12.12
CA PRO A 82 25.85 3.70 -13.05
C PRO A 82 25.46 3.57 -14.53
N ARG A 83 24.18 3.35 -14.86
CA ARG A 83 23.65 3.07 -16.21
C ARG A 83 22.32 3.82 -16.44
N PRO A 84 22.34 5.15 -16.61
CA PRO A 84 21.11 5.94 -16.66
C PRO A 84 20.12 5.48 -17.75
N ASP A 85 20.64 5.06 -18.91
CA ASP A 85 19.86 4.57 -20.05
C ASP A 85 19.04 3.29 -19.73
N ASP A 86 19.42 2.54 -18.68
CA ASP A 86 18.69 1.35 -18.27
C ASP A 86 17.38 1.69 -17.53
N PHE A 87 17.24 2.89 -16.97
CA PHE A 87 16.08 3.21 -16.12
C PHE A 87 14.76 3.09 -16.90
N ASP A 88 14.60 3.87 -17.98
CA ASP A 88 13.36 3.88 -18.76
C ASP A 88 13.08 2.52 -19.43
N ARG A 89 14.16 1.78 -19.77
CA ARG A 89 14.06 0.44 -20.33
C ARG A 89 13.56 -0.60 -19.32
N LEU A 90 13.92 -0.46 -18.04
CA LEU A 90 13.64 -1.44 -16.99
C LEU A 90 12.47 -1.05 -16.07
N GLU A 91 12.06 0.22 -16.04
CA GLU A 91 10.92 0.70 -15.25
C GLU A 91 9.63 -0.11 -15.49
N PRO A 92 9.24 -0.46 -16.73
CA PRO A 92 8.07 -1.31 -16.94
C PRO A 92 8.15 -2.67 -16.24
N TRP A 93 9.35 -3.26 -16.16
CA TRP A 93 9.57 -4.54 -15.49
C TRP A 93 9.51 -4.41 -13.97
N ALA A 94 10.03 -3.32 -13.41
CA ALA A 94 9.88 -3.01 -11.99
C ALA A 94 8.40 -2.87 -11.60
N ARG A 95 7.59 -2.23 -12.46
CA ARG A 95 6.14 -2.11 -12.28
C ARG A 95 5.44 -3.48 -12.33
N VAL A 96 5.79 -4.32 -13.31
CA VAL A 96 5.24 -5.69 -13.43
C VAL A 96 5.57 -6.51 -12.17
N TRP A 97 6.81 -6.45 -11.69
CA TRP A 97 7.19 -7.15 -10.46
C TRP A 97 6.38 -6.67 -9.26
N ALA A 98 6.26 -5.36 -9.06
CA ALA A 98 5.51 -4.80 -7.93
C ALA A 98 4.03 -5.18 -7.98
N HIS A 99 3.43 -5.21 -9.18
CA HIS A 99 2.06 -5.65 -9.39
C HIS A 99 1.87 -7.12 -8.99
N TRP A 100 2.73 -8.02 -9.47
CA TRP A 100 2.64 -9.45 -9.14
C TRP A 100 2.90 -9.73 -7.67
N ALA A 101 3.88 -9.06 -7.05
CA ALA A 101 4.14 -9.18 -5.61
C ALA A 101 2.93 -8.73 -4.78
N SER A 102 2.32 -7.60 -5.16
CA SER A 102 1.10 -7.08 -4.51
C SER A 102 -0.09 -8.02 -4.70
N ALA A 103 -0.28 -8.58 -5.89
CA ALA A 103 -1.36 -9.53 -6.19
C ALA A 103 -1.20 -10.82 -5.39
N ALA A 104 0.02 -11.39 -5.34
CA ALA A 104 0.31 -12.58 -4.55
C ALA A 104 0.09 -12.35 -3.05
N PHE A 105 0.58 -11.23 -2.52
CA PHE A 105 0.35 -10.83 -1.14
C PHE A 105 -1.14 -10.67 -0.82
N LEU A 106 -1.89 -9.93 -1.66
CA LEU A 106 -3.31 -9.71 -1.45
C LEU A 106 -4.11 -11.02 -1.53
N ALA A 107 -3.76 -11.92 -2.45
CA ALA A 107 -4.40 -13.23 -2.57
C ALA A 107 -4.17 -14.07 -1.30
N ALA A 108 -2.92 -14.17 -0.83
CA ALA A 108 -2.59 -14.87 0.40
C ALA A 108 -3.25 -14.22 1.64
N TRP A 109 -3.32 -12.90 1.68
CA TRP A 109 -4.00 -12.17 2.75
C TRP A 109 -5.50 -12.47 2.76
N LYS A 110 -6.16 -12.45 1.59
CA LYS A 110 -7.60 -12.80 1.46
C LYS A 110 -7.86 -14.24 1.90
N ASP A 111 -6.99 -15.18 1.51
CA ASP A 111 -7.07 -16.57 1.94
C ASP A 111 -6.93 -16.72 3.46
N ALA A 112 -5.92 -16.08 4.06
CA ALA A 112 -5.69 -16.11 5.50
C ALA A 112 -6.82 -15.46 6.32
N VAL A 113 -7.45 -14.40 5.79
CA VAL A 113 -8.61 -13.74 6.41
C VAL A 113 -9.87 -14.59 6.28
N GLY A 114 -10.00 -15.36 5.19
CA GLY A 114 -11.12 -16.25 4.95
C GLY A 114 -12.47 -15.54 5.07
N THR A 115 -13.35 -16.06 5.92
CA THR A 115 -14.72 -15.53 6.11
C THR A 115 -14.83 -14.51 7.25
N ALA A 116 -13.72 -13.94 7.73
CA ALA A 116 -13.74 -13.04 8.87
C ALA A 116 -14.57 -11.78 8.59
N GLY A 117 -15.43 -11.40 9.55
CA GLY A 117 -16.42 -10.32 9.40
C GLY A 117 -15.88 -8.91 9.59
N PHE A 118 -14.57 -8.68 9.46
CA PHE A 118 -13.96 -7.36 9.68
C PHE A 118 -13.62 -6.59 8.39
N VAL A 119 -13.78 -7.20 7.21
CA VAL A 119 -13.70 -6.53 5.90
C VAL A 119 -15.00 -6.68 5.11
N PRO A 120 -15.28 -5.76 4.16
CA PRO A 120 -16.46 -5.87 3.31
C PRO A 120 -16.50 -7.22 2.56
N LYS A 121 -17.67 -7.86 2.59
CA LYS A 121 -17.92 -9.11 1.83
C LYS A 121 -18.21 -8.85 0.35
N ASP A 122 -18.77 -7.70 0.03
CA ASP A 122 -18.95 -7.25 -1.35
C ASP A 122 -17.56 -6.95 -1.97
N PRO A 123 -17.13 -7.68 -3.01
CA PRO A 123 -15.84 -7.45 -3.65
C PRO A 123 -15.66 -6.01 -4.13
N ALA A 124 -16.72 -5.40 -4.64
CA ALA A 124 -16.65 -4.03 -5.14
C ALA A 124 -16.45 -3.02 -4.00
N ALA A 125 -17.08 -3.23 -2.84
CA ALA A 125 -16.85 -2.44 -1.64
C ALA A 125 -15.45 -2.65 -1.06
N PHE A 126 -14.94 -3.89 -1.06
CA PHE A 126 -13.58 -4.21 -0.65
C PHE A 126 -12.56 -3.45 -1.51
N ASP A 127 -12.69 -3.53 -2.84
CA ASP A 127 -11.73 -2.92 -3.76
C ASP A 127 -11.78 -1.39 -3.69
N ARG A 128 -12.97 -0.78 -3.55
CA ARG A 128 -13.10 0.66 -3.31
C ARG A 128 -12.39 1.08 -2.03
N LEU A 129 -12.58 0.35 -0.94
CA LEU A 129 -11.98 0.67 0.35
C LEU A 129 -10.45 0.50 0.32
N LEU A 130 -9.95 -0.57 -0.30
CA LEU A 130 -8.51 -0.77 -0.48
C LEU A 130 -7.90 0.34 -1.35
N ARG A 131 -8.55 0.69 -2.48
CA ARG A 131 -8.12 1.81 -3.34
C ARG A 131 -8.04 3.12 -2.57
N ALA A 132 -8.99 3.40 -1.68
CA ALA A 132 -8.96 4.60 -0.84
C ALA A 132 -7.74 4.64 0.09
N PHE A 133 -7.38 3.52 0.73
CA PHE A 133 -6.18 3.45 1.57
C PHE A 133 -4.87 3.51 0.77
N LEU A 134 -4.84 2.93 -0.43
CA LEU A 134 -3.70 3.07 -1.34
C LEU A 134 -3.48 4.54 -1.74
N LEU A 135 -4.55 5.27 -2.05
CA LEU A 135 -4.50 6.71 -2.34
C LEU A 135 -4.09 7.53 -1.11
N GLU A 136 -4.66 7.25 0.07
CA GLU A 136 -4.27 7.91 1.33
C GLU A 136 -2.77 7.78 1.58
N LYS A 137 -2.21 6.57 1.48
CA LYS A 137 -0.76 6.35 1.68
C LYS A 137 0.06 7.01 0.57
N ALA A 138 -0.37 6.97 -0.69
CA ALA A 138 0.35 7.63 -1.79
C ALA A 138 0.41 9.16 -1.64
N PHE A 139 -0.66 9.81 -1.16
CA PHE A 139 -0.63 11.24 -0.89
C PHE A 139 0.30 11.59 0.27
N TYR A 140 0.28 10.78 1.33
CA TYR A 140 1.24 10.91 2.43
C TYR A 140 2.69 10.79 1.93
N GLU A 141 2.96 9.77 1.11
CA GLU A 141 4.27 9.53 0.50
C GLU A 141 4.72 10.70 -0.37
N ILE A 142 3.87 11.29 -1.20
CA ILE A 142 4.23 12.49 -2.00
C ILE A 142 4.73 13.61 -1.10
N GLN A 143 3.98 13.93 -0.03
CA GLN A 143 4.39 14.97 0.90
C GLN A 143 5.72 14.62 1.56
N TYR A 144 5.92 13.36 1.95
CA TYR A 144 7.16 12.92 2.55
C TYR A 144 8.35 13.02 1.58
N GLU A 145 8.22 12.47 0.37
CA GLU A 145 9.31 12.44 -0.61
C GLU A 145 9.69 13.85 -1.08
N LEU A 146 8.72 14.74 -1.31
CA LEU A 146 9.03 16.13 -1.68
C LEU A 146 9.88 16.86 -0.64
N ASN A 147 9.73 16.51 0.65
CA ASN A 147 10.47 17.14 1.74
C ASN A 147 11.80 16.45 2.06
N ASN A 148 11.97 15.17 1.71
CA ASN A 148 13.13 14.37 2.15
C ASN A 148 13.97 13.80 1.00
N ARG A 149 13.34 13.38 -0.12
CA ARG A 149 13.99 12.72 -1.27
C ARG A 149 13.25 13.07 -2.57
N PRO A 150 13.38 14.32 -3.08
CA PRO A 150 12.58 14.78 -4.22
C PRO A 150 12.66 13.88 -5.47
N ASP A 151 13.80 13.25 -5.71
CA ASP A 151 14.01 12.33 -6.84
C ASP A 151 13.10 11.08 -6.78
N TRP A 152 12.55 10.75 -5.61
CA TRP A 152 11.70 9.57 -5.38
C TRP A 152 10.21 9.87 -5.55
N VAL A 153 9.81 11.14 -5.74
CA VAL A 153 8.40 11.53 -5.89
C VAL A 153 7.70 10.85 -7.07
N ARG A 154 8.47 10.45 -8.10
CA ARG A 154 7.95 9.69 -9.25
C ARG A 154 7.29 8.37 -8.83
N ILE A 155 7.76 7.74 -7.74
CA ILE A 155 7.23 6.46 -7.26
C ILE A 155 5.76 6.58 -6.83
N PRO A 156 5.38 7.43 -5.86
CA PRO A 156 3.98 7.57 -5.47
C PRO A 156 3.10 8.20 -6.57
N LEU A 157 3.63 9.10 -7.41
CA LEU A 157 2.89 9.65 -8.55
C LEU A 157 2.48 8.57 -9.56
N THR A 158 3.41 7.67 -9.91
CA THR A 158 3.13 6.53 -10.78
C THR A 158 2.09 5.59 -10.16
N GLY A 159 2.14 5.41 -8.84
CA GLY A 159 1.12 4.66 -8.08
C GLY A 159 -0.28 5.26 -8.23
N ILE A 160 -0.41 6.58 -8.08
CA ILE A 160 -1.70 7.28 -8.24
C ILE A 160 -2.20 7.19 -9.69
N LEU A 161 -1.33 7.37 -10.69
CA LEU A 161 -1.71 7.26 -12.10
C LEU A 161 -2.24 5.86 -12.42
N GLY A 162 -1.56 4.80 -11.95
CA GLY A 162 -2.03 3.43 -12.13
C GLY A 162 -3.43 3.19 -11.52
N LEU A 163 -3.68 3.72 -10.32
CA LEU A 163 -5.00 3.63 -9.68
C LEU A 163 -6.09 4.40 -10.42
N ALA A 164 -5.73 5.49 -11.11
CA ALA A 164 -6.66 6.29 -11.91
C ALA A 164 -7.00 5.62 -13.26
N GLU A 165 -6.02 4.94 -13.87
CA GLU A 165 -6.17 4.22 -15.14
C GLU A 165 -6.96 2.91 -14.99
N ASP A 166 -6.84 2.23 -13.84
CA ASP A 166 -7.59 1.01 -13.50
C ASP A 166 -9.11 1.24 -13.24
N ASN A 167 -9.65 2.41 -13.59
CA ASN A 167 -11.09 2.74 -13.52
C ASN A 167 -11.92 2.18 -14.69
N GLY A 168 -11.31 1.47 -15.64
CA GLY A 168 -11.98 0.98 -16.86
C GLY A 168 -11.99 -0.53 -17.07
N ARG A 169 -11.47 -1.33 -16.14
CA ARG A 169 -11.40 -2.80 -16.26
C ARG A 169 -11.89 -3.45 -14.96
N ALA A 170 -13.21 -3.52 -14.83
CA ALA A 170 -13.91 -4.37 -13.87
C ALA A 170 -14.41 -5.62 -14.61
#